data_AF-A0A8S2Y6T5-F1
#
_entry.id   AF-A0A8S2Y6T5-F1
#
_cell.length_a   1.000
_cell.length_b   1.000
_cell.length_c   1.000
_cell.angle_alpha   90.00
_cell.angle_beta   90.00
_cell.angle_gamma   90.00
#
_symmetry.space_group_name_H-M   'P 1'
#
loop_
_entity.id
_entity.type
_entity.pdbx_description
1 polymer ?
#
loop_
_entity_poly.entity_id
_entity_poly.type
_entity_poly.pdbx_seq_one_letter_code
_entity_poly.pdbx_strand_id
1 'polypeptide(L)'
;TETNNNVEAAIDWALSNPENASTLHSLIEALPKPSLFQHSTQKNSHFRDGSAKYHLVAFISHIGNNTSCGHYVAHIHKDGR
;
A
#
# COMPACT_ATOMS: atom_id res chain seq x y z
N THR A 1 12.48 -19.67 12.57
CA THR A 1 11.55 -18.53 12.69
C THR A 1 12.04 -17.48 11.74
N GLU A 2 11.31 -17.24 10.64
CA GLU A 2 11.76 -16.44 9.48
C GLU A 2 12.35 -15.07 9.84
N THR A 3 11.95 -14.51 10.98
CA THR A 3 12.38 -13.18 11.43
C THR A 3 12.98 -13.17 12.82
N ASN A 4 13.36 -14.34 13.37
CA ASN A 4 13.99 -14.49 14.68
C ASN A 4 13.28 -13.72 15.83
N ASN A 5 11.94 -13.74 15.84
CA ASN A 5 11.08 -12.97 16.77
C ASN A 5 11.28 -11.44 16.73
N ASN A 6 11.88 -10.91 15.66
CA ASN A 6 11.93 -9.48 15.38
C ASN A 6 10.62 -9.06 14.71
N VAL A 7 9.89 -8.16 15.36
CA VAL A 7 8.58 -7.67 14.93
C VAL A 7 8.68 -6.84 13.65
N GLU A 8 9.64 -5.93 13.54
CA GLU A 8 9.80 -5.06 12.35
C GLU A 8 10.09 -5.91 11.11
N ALA A 9 11.00 -6.88 11.25
CA ALA A 9 11.30 -7.82 10.17
C ALA A 9 10.11 -8.71 9.83
N ALA A 10 9.28 -9.09 10.81
CA ALA A 10 8.05 -9.86 10.57
C ALA A 10 7.02 -9.06 9.76
N ILE A 11 6.89 -7.76 10.03
CA ILE A 11 5.99 -6.87 9.32
C ILE A 11 6.45 -6.70 7.86
N ASP A 12 7.73 -6.40 7.65
CA ASP A 12 8.31 -6.26 6.31
C ASP A 12 8.19 -7.57 5.50
N TRP A 13 8.49 -8.71 6.14
CA TRP A 13 8.33 -10.03 5.54
C TRP A 13 6.87 -10.31 5.15
N ALA A 14 5.90 -9.98 6.01
CA ALA A 14 4.50 -10.20 5.72
C ALA A 14 3.98 -9.34 4.55
N LEU A 15 4.47 -8.10 4.41
CA LEU A 15 4.13 -7.20 3.31
C LEU A 15 4.81 -7.60 1.99
N SER A 16 6.04 -8.09 2.08
CA SER A 16 6.83 -8.53 0.91
C SER A 16 6.44 -9.92 0.40
N ASN A 17 5.77 -10.73 1.21
CA ASN A 17 5.28 -12.07 0.87
C ASN A 17 3.75 -12.15 1.01
N PRO A 18 2.98 -11.36 0.25
CA PRO A 18 1.54 -11.23 0.43
C PRO A 18 0.78 -12.55 0.16
N GLU A 19 1.31 -13.45 -0.67
CA GLU A 19 0.78 -14.82 -0.85
C GLU A 19 0.87 -15.68 0.43
N ASN A 20 1.95 -15.55 1.19
CA ASN A 20 2.14 -16.28 2.43
C ASN A 20 1.31 -15.66 3.56
N ALA A 21 1.25 -14.32 3.61
CA ALA A 21 0.43 -13.59 4.58
C ALA A 21 -1.09 -13.78 4.36
N SER A 22 -1.56 -13.83 3.10
CA SER A 22 -2.96 -14.11 2.78
C SER A 22 -3.38 -15.55 3.10
N THR A 23 -2.45 -16.51 3.00
CA THR A 23 -2.65 -17.88 3.47
C THR A 23 -2.85 -17.92 4.99
N LEU A 24 -2.07 -17.14 5.76
CA LEU A 24 -2.29 -16.97 7.20
C LEU A 24 -3.62 -16.26 7.49
N HIS A 25 -3.99 -15.22 6.76
CA HIS A 25 -5.28 -14.54 6.93
C HIS A 25 -6.45 -15.51 6.71
N SER A 26 -6.40 -16.33 5.66
CA SER A 26 -7.43 -17.33 5.33
C SER A 26 -7.53 -18.42 6.40
N LEU A 27 -6.41 -18.87 6.97
CA LEU A 27 -6.38 -19.81 8.10
C LEU A 27 -6.99 -19.21 9.38
N ILE A 28 -6.76 -17.92 9.65
CA ILE A 28 -7.34 -17.20 10.79
C ILE A 28 -8.82 -16.91 10.55
N GLU A 29 -9.27 -16.71 9.31
CA GLU A 29 -10.68 -16.53 8.92
C GLU A 29 -11.49 -17.84 8.96
N ALA A 30 -10.83 -19.00 8.85
CA ALA A 30 -11.44 -20.32 9.02
C ALA A 30 -11.71 -20.71 10.50
N LEU A 31 -11.22 -19.92 11.47
CA LEU A 31 -11.64 -20.02 12.87
C LEU A 31 -13.02 -19.36 13.04
N PRO A 32 -13.93 -19.90 13.86
CA PRO A 32 -15.25 -19.29 14.07
C PRO A 32 -15.09 -17.91 14.72
N LYS A 33 -15.17 -16.86 13.91
CA LYS A 33 -15.20 -15.46 14.36
C LYS A 33 -16.65 -14.97 14.40
N PRO A 34 -17.05 -14.17 15.40
CA PRO A 34 -18.31 -13.45 15.35
C PRO A 34 -18.28 -12.49 14.17
N SER A 35 -19.29 -12.59 13.33
CA SER A 35 -19.49 -11.89 12.06
C SER A 35 -19.24 -10.39 12.16
N LEU A 36 -18.16 -9.91 11.54
CA LEU A 36 -18.07 -8.52 11.10
C LEU A 36 -17.23 -8.46 9.80
N PHE A 37 -17.89 -8.01 8.74
CA PHE A 37 -17.35 -7.65 7.42
C PHE A 37 -16.76 -8.77 6.56
N GLN A 38 -17.65 -9.34 5.75
CA GLN A 38 -17.32 -10.12 4.56
C GLN A 38 -16.60 -9.22 3.55
N HIS A 39 -15.27 -9.32 3.47
CA HIS A 39 -14.51 -8.73 2.37
C HIS A 39 -14.31 -9.81 1.29
N SER A 40 -14.79 -9.50 0.09
CA SER A 40 -14.72 -10.34 -1.09
C SER A 40 -13.31 -10.85 -1.35
N THR A 41 -13.13 -12.17 -1.24
CA THR A 41 -12.00 -12.91 -1.76
C THR A 41 -11.97 -12.78 -3.28
N GLN A 42 -11.16 -11.85 -3.81
CA GLN A 42 -10.75 -11.91 -5.21
C GLN A 42 -9.23 -11.88 -5.35
N LYS A 43 -8.81 -12.89 -6.13
CA LYS A 43 -7.48 -13.31 -6.54
C LYS A 43 -6.76 -12.23 -7.36
N ASN A 44 -5.44 -12.32 -7.34
CA ASN A 44 -4.48 -11.51 -8.09
C ASN A 44 -4.36 -10.10 -7.51
N SER A 45 -3.13 -9.58 -7.41
CA SER A 45 -2.87 -8.16 -7.22
C SER A 45 -3.84 -7.38 -8.10
N HIS A 46 -4.86 -6.76 -7.48
CA HIS A 46 -5.95 -6.08 -8.16
C HIS A 46 -5.41 -4.78 -8.76
N PHE A 47 -4.57 -4.91 -9.77
CA PHE A 47 -4.15 -3.80 -10.59
C PHE A 47 -5.38 -3.34 -11.36
N ARG A 48 -5.72 -2.07 -11.17
CA ARG A 48 -6.72 -1.40 -12.00
C ARG A 48 -6.03 -1.06 -13.32
N ASP A 49 -6.29 -1.84 -14.35
CA ASP A 49 -5.82 -1.55 -15.70
C ASP A 49 -6.77 -0.53 -16.39
N GLY A 50 -6.24 0.20 -17.38
CA GLY A 50 -6.96 1.26 -18.07
C GLY A 50 -6.17 1.86 -19.23
N SER A 51 -6.76 2.83 -19.94
CA SER A 51 -6.07 3.50 -21.04
C SER A 51 -4.83 4.25 -20.55
N ALA A 52 -3.72 4.19 -21.30
CA ALA A 52 -2.48 4.90 -21.00
C ALA A 52 -2.54 6.42 -21.32
N LYS A 53 -3.66 7.07 -20.99
CA LYS A 53 -3.88 8.52 -21.15
C LYS A 53 -3.99 9.16 -19.77
N TYR A 54 -3.07 10.05 -19.46
CA TYR A 54 -2.97 10.71 -18.16
C TYR A 54 -3.04 12.23 -18.31
N HIS A 55 -3.54 12.91 -17.29
CA HIS A 55 -3.46 14.36 -17.15
C HIS A 55 -2.81 14.68 -15.80
N LEU A 56 -2.09 15.80 -15.70
CA LEU A 56 -1.41 16.20 -14.47
C LEU A 56 -2.45 16.66 -13.44
N VAL A 57 -2.52 15.96 -12.30
CA VAL A 57 -3.41 16.31 -11.18
C VAL A 57 -2.69 16.98 -10.03
N ALA A 58 -1.42 16.64 -9.81
CA ALA A 58 -0.60 17.22 -8.76
C ALA A 58 0.89 16.90 -8.97
N PHE A 59 1.75 17.68 -8.34
CA PHE A 59 3.17 17.37 -8.21
C PHE A 59 3.74 17.99 -6.93
N ILE A 60 4.82 17.40 -6.43
CA ILE A 60 5.56 17.88 -5.25
C ILE A 60 6.85 18.55 -5.73
N SER A 61 7.13 19.75 -5.25
CA SER A 61 8.35 20.50 -5.56
C SER A 61 9.22 20.60 -4.32
N HIS A 62 10.47 20.16 -4.46
CA HIS A 62 11.54 20.52 -3.54
C HIS A 62 12.18 21.83 -4.02
N ILE A 63 12.02 22.90 -3.25
CA ILE A 63 12.60 24.21 -3.54
C ILE A 63 13.88 24.36 -2.72
N GLY A 64 15.02 24.14 -3.38
CA GLY A 64 16.35 24.25 -2.79
C GLY A 64 17.39 23.53 -3.64
N ASN A 65 18.64 24.00 -3.59
CA ASN A 65 19.76 23.41 -4.33
C ASN A 65 20.44 22.23 -3.61
N ASN A 66 20.01 21.91 -2.38
CA ASN A 66 20.61 20.86 -1.56
C ASN A 66 19.62 19.69 -1.37
N THR A 67 20.11 18.46 -1.37
CA THR A 67 19.30 17.27 -1.08
C THR A 67 18.95 17.13 0.40
N SER A 68 19.74 17.71 1.31
CA SER A 68 19.51 17.63 2.76
C SER A 68 18.68 18.78 3.34
N CYS A 69 18.44 19.86 2.58
CA CYS A 69 17.61 20.98 3.02
C CYS A 69 16.94 21.72 1.87
N GLY A 70 15.74 22.23 2.15
CA GLY A 70 14.93 23.04 1.25
C GLY A 70 13.49 23.07 1.70
N HIS A 71 12.60 23.58 0.86
CA HIS A 71 11.18 23.72 1.16
C HIS A 71 10.32 22.86 0.23
N TYR A 72 9.54 21.95 0.80
CA TYR A 72 8.62 21.10 0.03
C TYR A 72 7.24 21.76 -0.06
N VAL A 73 6.73 21.90 -1.29
CA VAL A 73 5.37 22.34 -1.57
C VAL A 73 4.66 21.35 -2.47
N ALA A 74 3.34 21.22 -2.33
CA ALA A 74 2.50 20.42 -3.22
C ALA A 74 1.61 21.35 -4.03
N HIS A 75 1.58 21.16 -5.35
CA HIS A 75 0.66 21.83 -6.25
C HIS A 75 -0.41 20.81 -6.65
N ILE A 76 -1.69 21.16 -6.48
CA ILE A 76 -2.81 20.26 -6.74
C ILE A 76 -3.79 20.99 -7.66
N HIS A 77 -4.13 20.36 -8.79
CA HIS A 77 -5.18 20.81 -9.68
C HIS A 77 -6.53 20.36 -9.14
N LYS A 78 -7.34 21.32 -8.68
CA LYS A 78 -8.63 21.07 -8.03
C LYS A 78 -9.68 22.01 -8.62
N ASP A 79 -10.85 21.47 -8.95
CA ASP A 79 -11.99 22.25 -9.46
C ASP A 79 -11.64 23.10 -10.72
N GLY A 80 -10.74 22.57 -11.56
CA GLY A 80 -10.27 23.24 -12.77
C GLY A 80 -9.25 24.36 -12.54
N ARG A 81 -8.64 24.45 -11.35
CA ARG A 81 -7.64 25.46 -10.99
C ARG A 81 -6.41 24.83 -10.33
#